data_AF-A0AA36CAL3-F1
#
_entry.id   AF-A0AA36CAL3-F1
#
_cell.length_a   1.000
_cell.length_b   1.000
_cell.length_c   1.000
_cell.angle_alpha   90.00
_cell.angle_beta   90.00
_cell.angle_gamma   90.00
#
_symmetry.space_group_name_H-M   'P 1'
#
loop_
_entity.id
_entity.type
_entity.pdbx_description
1 polymer ?
#
loop_
_entity_poly.entity_id
_entity_poly.type
_entity_poly.pdbx_seq_one_letter_code
_entity_poly.pdbx_strand_id
1 'polypeptide(L)'
;MLFQDHDDLTYIVMRNICLDGSPAATKYDLKGDPDRTKASDMTVLRDSELRTNQPDGIRLKEEERQEVETILTQDLDFLELRDLVDYSLLLMLDNVPLEDGTKPQAEPSLIGTTAEGEKLLRMGIIDIVQRKVGGAAKKWKEQVLGGVFGYVFPRNCRQVQETERGCPSSRGKCDKNTANKRNQKKSKNRPEPRPNPALD
;
A
#
# COMPACT_ATOMS: atom_id res chain seq x y z
N MET A 1 -47.20 -20.97 32.06
CA MET A 1 -46.45 -20.11 31.14
C MET A 1 -44.99 -20.22 31.52
N LEU A 2 -44.19 -20.89 30.71
CA LEU A 2 -42.73 -20.96 30.87
C LEU A 2 -42.15 -19.84 30.02
N PHE A 3 -41.50 -18.87 30.65
CA PHE A 3 -40.58 -17.97 29.97
C PHE A 3 -39.26 -18.73 29.81
N GLN A 4 -38.83 -18.97 28.58
CA GLN A 4 -37.46 -19.38 28.27
C GLN A 4 -37.00 -18.59 27.05
N ASP A 5 -36.65 -17.33 27.29
CA ASP A 5 -35.69 -16.62 26.44
C ASP A 5 -34.31 -16.92 27.04
N HIS A 6 -33.63 -17.92 26.49
CA HIS A 6 -32.19 -18.08 26.70
C HIS A 6 -31.49 -17.36 25.54
N ASP A 7 -31.06 -16.13 25.77
CA ASP A 7 -30.14 -15.44 24.88
C ASP A 7 -28.77 -16.13 25.00
N ASP A 8 -28.45 -17.00 24.05
CA ASP A 8 -27.16 -17.67 23.98
C ASP A 8 -26.06 -16.64 23.66
N LEU A 9 -25.29 -16.24 24.67
CA LEU A 9 -24.17 -15.32 24.52
C LEU A 9 -22.92 -16.06 24.03
N THR A 10 -22.43 -15.69 22.84
CA THR A 10 -21.15 -16.19 22.30
C THR A 10 -20.09 -15.09 22.35
N TYR A 11 -18.89 -15.41 22.84
CA TYR A 11 -17.76 -14.48 22.90
C TYR A 11 -16.47 -15.15 22.43
N ILE A 12 -15.55 -14.33 21.94
CA ILE A 12 -14.19 -14.73 21.56
C ILE A 12 -13.22 -13.87 22.38
N VAL A 13 -12.30 -14.52 23.11
CA VAL A 13 -11.23 -13.83 23.84
C VAL A 13 -9.98 -13.86 22.97
N MET A 14 -9.43 -12.67 22.67
CA MET A 14 -8.25 -12.52 21.83
C MET A 14 -7.22 -11.62 22.51
N ARG A 15 -5.98 -11.68 22.02
CA ARG A 15 -4.96 -10.71 22.40
C ARG A 15 -5.40 -9.30 21.96
N ASN A 16 -5.36 -8.35 22.88
CA ASN A 16 -5.56 -6.94 22.55
C ASN A 16 -4.34 -6.44 21.76
N ILE A 17 -4.54 -5.81 20.61
CA ILE A 17 -3.45 -5.20 19.83
C ILE A 17 -2.98 -3.89 20.51
N CYS A 18 -3.89 -3.20 21.23
CA CYS A 18 -3.69 -1.91 21.90
C CYS A 18 -3.07 -2.01 23.30
N LEU A 19 -2.18 -2.98 23.55
CA LEU A 19 -1.78 -3.49 24.87
C LEU A 19 -1.46 -2.44 25.96
N ASP A 20 -1.07 -1.22 25.59
CA ASP A 20 -0.45 -0.28 26.53
C ASP A 20 -1.39 0.85 26.97
N GLY A 21 -2.63 0.89 26.45
CA GLY A 21 -3.61 1.91 26.86
C GLY A 21 -3.13 3.35 26.64
N SER A 22 -2.10 3.55 25.81
CA SER A 22 -1.55 4.86 25.47
C SER A 22 -2.69 5.77 25.02
N PRO A 23 -3.10 6.76 25.85
CA PRO A 23 -4.26 7.59 25.53
C PRO A 23 -4.01 8.47 24.31
N ALA A 24 -2.73 8.63 23.94
CA ALA A 24 -2.27 9.45 22.82
C ALA A 24 -2.11 8.66 21.51
N ALA A 25 -2.37 7.36 21.48
CA ALA A 25 -2.28 6.54 20.28
C ALA A 25 -3.31 7.00 19.24
N THR A 26 -2.84 7.36 18.03
CA THR A 26 -3.75 7.57 16.89
C THR A 26 -4.05 6.22 16.25
N LYS A 27 -5.33 5.89 16.09
CA LYS A 27 -5.79 4.58 15.62
C LYS A 27 -6.45 4.70 14.26
N TYR A 28 -6.16 3.75 13.37
CA TYR A 28 -6.71 3.67 12.03
C TYR A 28 -7.29 2.28 11.76
N ASP A 29 -8.53 2.21 11.30
CA ASP A 29 -9.20 1.03 10.75
C ASP A 29 -9.16 1.13 9.22
N LEU A 30 -8.29 0.33 8.60
CA LEU A 30 -7.96 0.43 7.18
C LEU A 30 -8.50 -0.78 6.39
N LYS A 31 -9.33 -0.52 5.38
CA LYS A 31 -9.89 -1.56 4.49
C LYS A 31 -9.41 -1.46 3.05
N GLY A 32 -8.73 -0.37 2.69
CA GLY A 32 -8.31 -0.07 1.32
C GLY A 32 -9.41 0.55 0.49
N ASP A 33 -10.46 1.05 1.13
CA ASP A 33 -11.54 1.79 0.48
C ASP A 33 -11.42 3.28 0.84
N PRO A 34 -10.89 4.12 -0.07
CA PRO A 34 -10.72 5.54 0.20
C PRO A 34 -12.05 6.31 0.28
N ASP A 35 -13.13 5.75 -0.27
CA ASP A 35 -14.45 6.37 -0.28
C ASP A 35 -15.28 6.00 0.95
N ARG A 36 -14.73 5.15 1.83
CA ARG A 36 -15.34 4.81 3.11
C ARG A 36 -15.54 6.08 3.92
N THR A 37 -16.80 6.43 4.16
CA THR A 37 -17.22 7.64 4.87
C THR A 37 -16.50 7.76 6.21
N LYS A 38 -16.30 9.00 6.68
CA LYS A 38 -15.65 9.26 7.98
C LYS A 38 -16.33 8.49 9.10
N ALA A 39 -15.54 8.00 10.06
CA ALA A 39 -16.11 7.42 11.27
C ALA A 39 -17.00 8.46 11.98
N SER A 40 -18.18 8.04 12.44
CA SER A 40 -19.04 8.87 13.30
C SER A 40 -18.42 9.11 14.67
N ASP A 41 -17.47 8.25 15.05
CA ASP A 41 -16.78 8.24 16.32
C ASP A 41 -15.33 8.68 16.09
N MET A 42 -14.91 9.79 16.68
CA MET A 42 -13.61 10.44 16.43
C MET A 42 -12.39 9.65 16.94
N THR A 43 -12.62 8.50 17.57
CA THR A 43 -11.59 7.71 18.26
C THR A 43 -10.83 6.75 17.34
N VAL A 44 -11.41 6.37 16.20
CA VAL A 44 -10.78 5.49 15.21
C VAL A 44 -10.95 6.10 13.82
N LEU A 45 -9.83 6.47 13.21
CA LEU A 45 -9.75 7.09 11.90
C LEU A 45 -9.82 6.01 10.79
N ARG A 46 -10.15 6.39 9.55
CA ARG A 46 -10.26 5.45 8.42
C ARG A 46 -9.24 5.79 7.33
N ASP A 47 -9.33 5.08 6.21
CA ASP A 47 -8.46 5.23 5.04
C ASP A 47 -8.30 6.70 4.56
N SER A 48 -9.40 7.47 4.53
CA SER A 48 -9.38 8.87 4.07
C SER A 48 -8.65 9.81 5.04
N GLU A 49 -8.80 9.58 6.34
CA GLU A 49 -8.09 10.34 7.37
C GLU A 49 -6.61 9.99 7.42
N LEU A 50 -6.24 8.72 7.24
CA LEU A 50 -4.83 8.36 7.09
C LEU A 50 -4.21 9.11 5.91
N ARG A 51 -4.92 9.17 4.78
CA ARG A 51 -4.44 9.89 3.59
C ARG A 51 -4.23 11.39 3.83
N THR A 52 -5.07 11.97 4.66
CA THR A 52 -4.99 13.40 5.01
C THR A 52 -3.87 13.66 6.02
N ASN A 53 -3.73 12.80 7.02
CA ASN A 53 -2.79 12.99 8.14
C ASN A 53 -1.37 12.55 7.79
N GLN A 54 -1.22 11.56 6.90
CA GLN A 54 0.05 10.98 6.48
C GLN A 54 0.14 10.98 4.95
N PRO A 55 0.15 12.16 4.29
CA PRO A 55 0.08 12.26 2.83
C PRO A 55 1.21 11.52 2.11
N ASP A 56 2.39 11.48 2.72
CA ASP A 56 3.59 10.79 2.22
C ASP A 56 3.71 9.32 2.70
N GLY A 57 2.67 8.80 3.36
CA GLY A 57 2.69 7.49 4.03
C GLY A 57 3.58 7.45 5.27
N ILE A 58 3.80 6.24 5.79
CA ILE A 58 4.66 5.95 6.93
C ILE A 58 5.87 5.18 6.43
N ARG A 59 7.06 5.73 6.62
CA ARG A 59 8.29 5.10 6.13
C ARG A 59 8.83 4.13 7.17
N LEU A 60 9.09 2.91 6.72
CA LEU A 60 9.82 1.88 7.47
C LEU A 60 11.22 1.72 6.87
N LYS A 61 12.12 1.06 7.60
CA LYS A 61 13.33 0.53 6.98
C LYS A 61 12.94 -0.50 5.92
N GLU A 62 13.75 -0.62 4.87
CA GLU A 62 13.42 -1.51 3.75
C GLU A 62 13.24 -2.96 4.19
N GLU A 63 14.10 -3.45 5.08
CA GLU A 63 14.05 -4.80 5.65
C GLU A 63 12.74 -5.03 6.43
N GLU A 64 12.39 -4.10 7.34
CA GLU A 64 11.14 -4.14 8.11
C GLU A 64 9.92 -4.06 7.19
N ARG A 65 9.94 -3.22 6.14
CA ARG A 65 8.85 -3.14 5.17
C ARG A 65 8.66 -4.47 4.45
N GLN A 66 9.73 -5.09 3.97
CA GLN A 66 9.68 -6.38 3.28
C GLN A 66 9.20 -7.50 4.20
N GLU A 67 9.59 -7.48 5.47
CA GLU A 67 9.11 -8.42 6.48
C GLU A 67 7.60 -8.28 6.69
N VAL A 68 7.11 -7.06 6.90
CA VAL A 68 5.65 -6.81 7.04
C VAL A 68 4.90 -7.21 5.78
N GLU A 69 5.42 -6.87 4.59
CA GLU A 69 4.82 -7.26 3.30
C GLU A 69 4.70 -8.78 3.18
N THR A 70 5.73 -9.51 3.60
CA THR A 70 5.78 -10.98 3.57
C THR A 70 4.76 -11.58 4.52
N ILE A 71 4.73 -11.12 5.77
CA ILE A 71 3.80 -11.60 6.81
C ILE A 71 2.35 -11.32 6.41
N LEU A 72 2.05 -10.08 6.02
CA LEU A 72 0.70 -9.72 5.57
C LEU A 72 0.28 -10.53 4.34
N THR A 73 1.19 -10.78 3.40
CA THR A 73 0.86 -11.62 2.24
C THR A 73 0.45 -13.03 2.66
N GLN A 74 1.20 -13.64 3.60
CA GLN A 74 0.89 -14.97 4.12
C GLN A 74 -0.44 -15.00 4.90
N ASP A 75 -0.71 -13.99 5.73
CA ASP A 75 -1.95 -13.88 6.48
C ASP A 75 -3.16 -13.71 5.54
N LEU A 76 -3.03 -12.84 4.53
CA LEU A 76 -4.09 -12.60 3.55
C LEU A 76 -4.35 -13.84 2.68
N ASP A 77 -3.30 -14.60 2.32
CA ASP A 77 -3.43 -15.89 1.64
C ASP A 77 -4.23 -16.89 2.50
N PHE A 78 -3.94 -16.95 3.80
CA PHE A 78 -4.71 -17.79 4.72
C PHE A 78 -6.19 -17.36 4.81
N LEU A 79 -6.47 -16.05 4.91
CA LEU A 79 -7.85 -15.54 4.98
C LEU A 79 -8.63 -15.81 3.69
N GLU A 80 -8.00 -15.61 2.53
CA GLU A 80 -8.60 -15.90 1.22
C GLU A 80 -8.94 -17.39 1.07
N LEU A 81 -8.03 -18.29 1.47
CA LEU A 81 -8.27 -19.74 1.45
C LEU A 81 -9.44 -20.19 2.35
N ARG A 82 -9.87 -19.35 3.30
CA ARG A 82 -10.98 -19.62 4.21
C ARG A 82 -12.27 -18.88 3.84
N ASP A 83 -12.28 -18.20 2.69
CA ASP A 83 -13.37 -17.32 2.25
C ASP A 83 -13.74 -16.25 3.31
N LEU A 84 -12.76 -15.83 4.10
CA LEU A 84 -12.91 -14.76 5.08
C LEU A 84 -12.74 -13.41 4.39
N VAL A 85 -13.64 -12.49 4.66
CA VAL A 85 -13.73 -11.18 3.99
C VAL A 85 -14.07 -10.09 4.99
N ASP A 86 -14.09 -8.83 4.54
CA ASP A 86 -14.48 -7.67 5.34
C ASP A 86 -13.63 -7.45 6.60
N TYR A 87 -12.44 -8.03 6.64
CA TYR A 87 -11.43 -7.76 7.66
C TYR A 87 -10.79 -6.38 7.42
N SER A 88 -10.18 -5.85 8.48
CA SER A 88 -9.46 -4.57 8.46
C SER A 88 -8.05 -4.72 8.99
N LEU A 89 -7.13 -3.89 8.49
CA LEU A 89 -5.85 -3.67 9.15
C LEU A 89 -6.03 -2.57 10.20
N LEU A 90 -5.99 -2.95 11.47
CA LEU A 90 -5.89 -1.99 12.57
C LEU A 90 -4.45 -1.51 12.67
N LEU A 91 -4.22 -0.21 12.55
CA LEU A 91 -2.92 0.43 12.69
C LEU A 91 -2.96 1.44 13.85
N MET A 92 -1.92 1.45 14.67
CA MET A 92 -1.74 2.41 15.74
C MET A 92 -0.40 3.12 15.62
N LEU A 93 -0.42 4.44 15.81
CA LEU A 93 0.74 5.31 15.86
C LEU A 93 0.83 5.93 17.26
N ASP A 94 1.85 5.55 18.00
CA ASP A 94 2.10 6.04 19.35
C ASP A 94 3.19 7.12 19.38
N ASN A 95 2.90 8.18 20.14
CA ASN A 95 3.82 9.26 20.49
C ASN A 95 4.69 8.84 21.69
N VAL A 96 5.42 7.73 21.60
CA VAL A 96 6.32 7.35 22.69
C VAL A 96 7.57 8.23 22.60
N PRO A 97 7.97 8.94 23.66
CA PRO A 97 9.32 9.51 23.73
C PRO A 97 10.31 8.36 23.61
N LEU A 98 11.15 8.38 22.58
CA LEU A 98 12.31 7.49 22.49
C LEU A 98 13.37 7.92 23.52
N GLU A 99 13.01 8.02 24.80
CA GLU A 99 13.96 8.33 25.87
C GLU A 99 14.75 7.07 26.26
N ASP A 100 16.09 7.21 26.16
CA ASP A 100 17.14 6.34 26.65
C ASP A 100 16.89 4.84 26.56
N GLY A 101 17.06 4.27 25.36
CA GLY A 101 17.43 2.87 25.16
C GLY A 101 16.43 1.82 25.66
N THR A 102 15.27 2.24 26.17
CA THR A 102 14.24 1.34 26.68
C THR A 102 13.48 0.83 25.48
N LYS A 103 13.80 -0.40 25.05
CA LYS A 103 13.04 -1.07 24.00
C LYS A 103 11.56 -1.07 24.38
N PRO A 104 10.64 -0.75 23.45
CA PRO A 104 9.21 -0.88 23.71
C PRO A 104 8.93 -2.30 24.22
N GLN A 105 8.37 -2.40 25.43
CA GLN A 105 8.14 -3.72 26.07
C GLN A 105 7.11 -4.58 25.33
N ALA A 106 6.33 -3.99 24.42
CA ALA A 106 5.33 -4.69 23.63
C ALA A 106 5.90 -5.09 22.25
N GLU A 107 6.39 -6.32 22.17
CA GLU A 107 6.65 -7.02 20.92
C GLU A 107 5.34 -7.49 20.27
N PRO A 108 5.17 -7.41 18.93
CA PRO A 108 6.05 -6.74 17.96
C PRO A 108 5.63 -5.29 17.74
N SER A 109 6.57 -4.35 17.87
CA SER A 109 6.36 -2.94 17.54
C SER A 109 7.48 -2.43 16.63
N LEU A 110 7.11 -1.66 15.61
CA LEU A 110 8.02 -1.13 14.59
C LEU A 110 8.24 0.37 14.82
N ILE A 111 9.35 0.92 14.37
CA ILE A 111 9.55 2.38 14.35
C ILE A 111 9.31 2.86 12.92
N GLY A 112 8.36 3.78 12.76
CA GLY A 112 8.01 4.35 11.47
C GLY A 112 8.15 5.86 11.46
N THR A 113 8.70 6.41 10.38
CA THR A 113 8.80 7.86 10.18
C THR A 113 7.52 8.38 9.55
N THR A 114 6.88 9.31 10.25
CA THR A 114 5.63 9.98 9.85
C THR A 114 5.88 11.46 9.53
N ALA A 115 4.87 12.20 9.08
CA ALA A 115 4.96 13.65 8.90
C ALA A 115 5.29 14.40 10.21
N GLU A 116 4.97 13.81 11.36
CA GLU A 116 5.18 14.39 12.70
C GLU A 116 6.47 13.89 13.37
N GLY A 117 7.27 13.08 12.68
CA GLY A 117 8.48 12.45 13.22
C GLY A 117 8.35 10.94 13.42
N GLU A 118 9.29 10.37 14.17
CA GLU A 118 9.30 8.93 14.46
C GLU A 118 8.17 8.57 15.42
N LYS A 119 7.46 7.49 15.10
CA LYS A 119 6.36 6.95 15.91
C LYS A 119 6.58 5.46 16.11
N LEU A 120 6.06 4.95 17.21
CA LEU A 120 5.94 3.51 17.41
C LEU A 120 4.69 3.00 16.68
N LEU A 121 4.86 1.96 15.89
CA LEU A 121 3.82 1.34 15.06
C LEU A 121 3.43 -0.02 15.64
N ARG A 122 2.11 -0.23 15.73
CA ARG A 122 1.52 -1.54 16.00
C ARG A 122 0.42 -1.80 15.00
N MET A 123 0.33 -3.03 14.53
CA MET A 123 -0.71 -3.39 13.56
C MET A 123 -1.18 -4.83 13.73
N GLY A 124 -2.38 -5.09 13.26
CA GLY A 124 -2.92 -6.44 13.16
C GLY A 124 -4.21 -6.49 12.37
N ILE A 125 -4.54 -7.66 11.85
CA ILE A 125 -5.79 -7.89 11.13
C ILE A 125 -6.92 -8.15 12.13
N ILE A 126 -8.02 -7.41 11.99
CA ILE A 126 -9.22 -7.53 12.83
C ILE A 126 -10.44 -7.87 11.96
N ASP A 127 -11.58 -8.16 12.60
CA ASP A 127 -12.87 -8.48 11.95
C ASP A 127 -12.86 -9.75 11.08
N ILE A 128 -12.00 -10.72 11.40
CA ILE A 128 -11.74 -11.94 10.62
C ILE A 128 -12.80 -13.05 10.70
N VAL A 129 -14.00 -12.76 11.21
CA VAL A 129 -15.04 -13.79 11.45
C VAL A 129 -16.09 -13.84 10.32
N GLN A 130 -16.10 -12.82 9.46
CA GLN A 130 -17.08 -12.73 8.38
C GLN A 130 -16.69 -13.63 7.21
N ARG A 131 -17.55 -14.60 6.91
CA ARG A 131 -17.40 -15.48 5.74
C ARG A 131 -18.23 -14.94 4.59
N LYS A 132 -17.70 -15.05 3.39
CA LYS A 132 -18.44 -14.70 2.18
C LYS A 132 -19.52 -15.73 1.88
N VAL A 133 -20.78 -15.28 1.81
CA VAL A 133 -21.90 -16.11 1.32
C VAL A 133 -22.16 -15.75 -0.15
N GLY A 134 -21.49 -16.44 -1.06
CA GLY A 134 -21.64 -16.28 -2.52
C GLY A 134 -20.78 -15.17 -3.16
N GLY A 135 -20.03 -15.52 -4.21
CA GLY A 135 -19.20 -14.63 -5.03
C GLY A 135 -17.69 -14.65 -4.68
N ALA A 136 -16.82 -14.21 -5.60
CA ALA A 136 -15.36 -14.37 -5.51
C ALA A 136 -14.69 -13.49 -4.43
N ALA A 137 -13.96 -14.07 -3.47
CA ALA A 137 -13.15 -13.37 -2.46
C ALA A 137 -11.94 -12.60 -3.04
N LYS A 138 -11.62 -12.89 -4.31
CA LYS A 138 -10.39 -12.55 -5.03
C LYS A 138 -9.99 -11.06 -5.13
N LYS A 139 -10.85 -10.12 -4.73
CA LYS A 139 -10.54 -8.66 -4.80
C LYS A 139 -9.96 -8.08 -3.50
N TRP A 140 -10.14 -8.75 -2.36
CA TRP A 140 -9.74 -8.18 -1.06
C TRP A 140 -8.22 -8.15 -0.86
N LYS A 141 -7.50 -9.22 -1.22
CA LYS A 141 -6.04 -9.26 -1.13
C LYS A 141 -5.39 -8.16 -1.98
N GLU A 142 -5.85 -7.97 -3.21
CA GLU A 142 -5.36 -6.92 -4.11
C GLU A 142 -5.64 -5.51 -3.57
N GLN A 143 -6.81 -5.29 -2.96
CA GLN A 143 -7.16 -4.01 -2.35
C GLN A 143 -6.31 -3.69 -1.12
N VAL A 144 -6.02 -4.69 -0.29
CA VAL A 144 -5.17 -4.50 0.91
C VAL A 144 -3.70 -4.35 0.53
N LEU A 145 -3.12 -5.24 -0.28
CA LEU A 145 -1.70 -5.14 -0.64
C LEU A 145 -1.41 -3.98 -1.61
N GLY A 146 -2.23 -3.85 -2.66
CA GLY A 146 -2.04 -2.82 -3.68
C GLY A 146 -2.52 -1.43 -3.25
N GLY A 147 -3.55 -1.36 -2.41
CA GLY A 147 -4.15 -0.11 -1.94
C GLY A 147 -3.64 0.33 -0.58
N VAL A 148 -3.93 -0.45 0.47
CA VAL A 148 -3.57 -0.10 1.87
C VAL A 148 -2.06 -0.12 2.03
N PHE A 149 -1.42 -1.28 1.82
CA PHE A 149 -0.02 -1.46 2.14
C PHE A 149 0.88 -0.55 1.31
N GLY A 150 0.67 -0.48 -0.01
CA GLY A 150 1.47 0.38 -0.89
C GLY A 150 1.37 1.87 -0.57
N TYR A 151 0.23 2.33 -0.04
CA TYR A 151 0.05 3.72 0.38
C TYR A 151 0.57 3.98 1.81
N VAL A 152 0.25 3.08 2.74
CA VAL A 152 0.64 3.20 4.15
C VAL A 152 2.15 3.06 4.29
N PHE A 153 2.78 2.16 3.53
CA PHE A 153 4.21 1.87 3.58
C PHE A 153 4.85 2.02 2.19
N PRO A 154 5.03 3.27 1.70
CA PRO A 154 5.58 3.49 0.38
C PRO A 154 7.03 3.03 0.29
N ARG A 155 7.45 2.61 -0.91
CA ARG A 155 8.86 2.27 -1.16
C ARG A 155 9.74 3.52 -1.04
N ASN A 156 10.94 3.35 -0.50
CA ASN A 156 11.95 4.40 -0.46
C ASN A 156 12.54 4.65 -1.86
N CYS A 157 11.84 5.40 -2.71
CA CYS A 157 12.29 5.71 -4.08
C CYS A 157 13.43 6.75 -4.15
N ARG A 158 14.08 7.11 -3.03
CA ARG A 158 15.17 8.10 -2.98
C ARG A 158 16.50 7.48 -2.57
N GLN A 159 17.05 6.57 -3.39
CA GLN A 159 18.50 6.33 -3.47
C GLN A 159 18.89 5.82 -4.88
N VAL A 160 18.56 6.59 -5.92
CA VAL A 160 19.26 6.50 -7.22
C VAL A 160 19.47 7.91 -7.72
N GLN A 161 20.41 8.64 -7.10
CA GLN A 161 21.02 9.86 -7.64
C GLN A 161 22.12 10.31 -6.67
N GLU A 162 23.25 9.59 -6.65
CA GLU A 162 24.57 10.13 -6.22
C GLU A 162 25.69 9.08 -6.39
N THR A 163 25.86 8.58 -7.61
CA THR A 163 27.11 7.89 -8.03
C THR A 163 27.44 8.21 -9.49
N GLU A 164 27.29 9.48 -9.91
CA GLU A 164 27.91 9.98 -11.14
C GLU A 164 28.56 11.34 -10.91
N ARG A 165 29.49 11.43 -9.95
CA ARG A 165 30.52 12.48 -9.95
C ARG A 165 31.83 11.92 -9.41
N GLY A 166 32.70 11.49 -10.33
CA GLY A 166 34.07 11.13 -9.97
C GLY A 166 34.82 10.25 -10.97
N CYS A 167 35.05 10.71 -12.20
CA CYS A 167 36.19 10.23 -12.99
C CYS A 167 36.83 11.42 -13.73
N PRO A 168 38.09 11.79 -13.42
CA PRO A 168 38.81 12.80 -14.17
C PRO A 168 39.38 12.20 -15.47
N SER A 169 39.11 12.89 -16.57
CA SER A 169 39.81 12.93 -17.86
C SER A 169 41.08 12.08 -18.03
N SER A 170 41.11 11.24 -19.08
CA SER A 170 42.18 11.38 -20.11
C SER A 170 41.94 10.55 -21.39
N ARG A 171 42.08 11.25 -22.53
CA ARG A 171 42.55 10.79 -23.86
C ARG A 171 41.60 9.97 -24.76
N GLY A 172 41.03 10.69 -25.75
CA GLY A 172 41.51 10.51 -27.13
C GLY A 172 40.53 10.00 -28.20
N LYS A 173 40.30 10.88 -29.19
CA LYS A 173 39.95 10.62 -30.61
C LYS A 173 38.49 10.37 -30.99
N CYS A 174 37.85 11.45 -31.42
CA CYS A 174 36.94 11.43 -32.55
C CYS A 174 37.68 10.94 -33.80
N ASP A 175 37.11 9.99 -34.54
CA ASP A 175 37.29 9.93 -35.99
C ASP A 175 36.01 9.42 -36.66
N LYS A 176 35.66 10.14 -37.72
CA LYS A 176 34.58 9.87 -38.65
C LYS A 176 34.93 8.64 -39.49
N ASN A 177 33.98 7.79 -39.80
CA ASN A 177 33.95 7.24 -41.15
C ASN A 177 32.55 6.84 -41.66
N THR A 178 32.35 7.25 -42.90
CA THR A 178 31.17 7.18 -43.73
C THR A 178 31.16 5.86 -44.49
N ALA A 179 30.00 5.20 -44.64
CA ALA A 179 29.72 4.40 -45.83
C ALA A 179 28.22 4.38 -46.14
N ASN A 180 27.93 4.78 -47.36
CA ASN A 180 26.65 5.08 -47.97
C ASN A 180 26.39 4.04 -49.08
N LYS A 181 25.13 3.66 -49.32
CA LYS A 181 24.47 3.23 -50.59
C LYS A 181 23.22 2.41 -50.22
N ARG A 182 22.03 2.59 -50.78
CA ARG A 182 21.65 3.15 -52.10
C ARG A 182 20.20 3.67 -52.06
N ASN A 183 20.02 4.84 -52.67
CA ASN A 183 18.77 5.43 -53.10
C ASN A 183 17.98 4.53 -54.06
N GLN A 184 16.64 4.63 -54.03
CA GLN A 184 15.90 5.06 -55.22
C GLN A 184 14.83 6.09 -54.85
N LYS A 185 14.88 7.21 -55.57
CA LYS A 185 14.03 8.39 -55.48
C LYS A 185 13.43 8.58 -56.87
N LYS A 186 12.10 8.69 -56.99
CA LYS A 186 11.39 9.38 -58.09
C LYS A 186 9.95 9.63 -57.60
N SER A 187 9.62 10.81 -57.08
CA SER A 187 9.39 12.10 -57.77
C SER A 187 8.03 12.18 -58.48
N LYS A 188 7.16 13.01 -57.89
CA LYS A 188 6.30 14.06 -58.49
C LYS A 188 4.81 13.79 -58.77
N ASN A 189 4.05 14.78 -58.27
CA ASN A 189 2.82 15.40 -58.79
C ASN A 189 1.44 14.86 -58.34
N ARG A 190 0.74 15.72 -57.57
CA ARG A 190 -0.73 15.88 -57.46
C ARG A 190 -1.21 16.53 -58.80
N PRO A 191 -2.47 16.41 -59.30
CA PRO A 191 -3.75 16.30 -58.57
C PRO A 191 -4.83 15.34 -59.14
N GLU A 192 -5.92 15.16 -58.36
CA GLU A 192 -7.24 14.63 -58.76
C GLU A 192 -7.83 15.35 -60.01
N PRO A 193 -8.74 14.76 -60.83
CA PRO A 193 -10.07 14.25 -60.43
C PRO A 193 -10.67 13.06 -61.23
N ARG A 194 -11.90 12.67 -60.82
CA ARG A 194 -12.79 11.58 -61.30
C ARG A 194 -12.99 11.54 -62.83
N PRO A 195 -13.38 10.36 -63.38
CA PRO A 195 -14.79 10.19 -63.77
C PRO A 195 -15.35 8.75 -63.60
N ASN A 196 -16.67 8.65 -63.35
CA ASN A 196 -17.55 7.58 -63.89
C ASN A 196 -18.18 8.15 -65.18
N PRO A 197 -18.80 7.40 -66.14
CA PRO A 197 -19.36 6.05 -66.05
C PRO A 197 -19.16 5.14 -67.30
N ALA A 198 -19.64 3.89 -67.17
CA ALA A 198 -20.28 2.97 -68.15
C ALA A 198 -19.59 2.59 -69.48
N LEU A 199 -19.47 1.28 -69.74
CA LEU A 199 -20.29 0.49 -70.67
C LEU A 199 -19.63 -0.88 -70.91
N ASP A 200 -20.33 -1.96 -70.53
CA ASP A 200 -20.90 -2.95 -71.45
C ASP A 200 -22.04 -3.70 -70.72
#